data_AF-A0AAE3JH35-F1
#
_entry.id   AF-A0AAE3JH35-F1
#
_cell.length_a   1.000
_cell.length_b   1.000
_cell.length_c   1.000
_cell.angle_alpha   90.00
_cell.angle_beta   90.00
_cell.angle_gamma   90.00
#
_symmetry.space_group_name_H-M   'P 1'
#
loop_
_entity.id
_entity.type
_entity.pdbx_description
1 polymer ?
#
loop_
_entity_poly.entity_id
_entity_poly.type
_entity_poly.pdbx_seq_one_letter_code
_entity_poly.pdbx_strand_id
1 'polypeptide(L)' 'MYVLNELKNRGVEDVLIVCTDGLTSFPDPIRAVYPNFRIQLCIVHMVRNSTKNRIVQRS' A
#
# COMPACT_ATOMS: atom_id res chain seq x y z
N MET A 1 -12.02 -2.37 6.42
CA MET A 1 -12.47 -1.26 7.29
C MET A 1 -11.91 -1.35 8.71
N TYR A 2 -11.98 -2.51 9.38
CA TYR A 2 -11.57 -2.66 10.79
C TYR A 2 -10.18 -2.09 11.11
N VAL A 3 -9.15 -2.48 10.35
CA VAL A 3 -7.76 -2.06 10.58
C VAL A 3 -7.57 -0.53 10.47
N LEU A 4 -8.18 0.12 9.48
CA LEU A 4 -8.02 1.57 9.27
C LEU A 4 -8.67 2.38 10.40
N ASN A 5 -9.83 1.92 10.89
CA ASN A 5 -10.52 2.52 12.02
C ASN A 5 -9.77 2.29 13.34
N GLU A 6 -9.15 1.12 13.54
CA GLU A 6 -8.28 0.89 14.69
C GLU A 6 -7.09 1.84 14.71
N LEU A 7 -6.44 2.09 13.56
CA LEU A 7 -5.34 3.05 13.48
C LEU A 7 -5.80 4.45 13.89
N LYS A 8 -6.97 4.87 13.42
CA LYS A 8 -7.57 6.16 13.79
C LYS A 8 -7.87 6.23 15.29
N ASN A 9 -8.45 5.18 15.85
CA ASN A 9 -8.75 5.08 17.29
C ASN A 9 -7.49 5.07 18.17
N ARG A 10 -6.33 4.68 17.62
CA ARG A 10 -5.02 4.74 18.30
C ARG A 10 -4.32 6.10 18.16
N GLY A 11 -4.96 7.09 17.55
CA GLY A 11 -4.45 8.45 17.43
C GLY A 11 -3.72 8.75 16.11
N VAL A 12 -3.85 7.89 15.09
CA VAL A 12 -3.37 8.25 13.74
C VAL A 12 -4.36 9.23 13.13
N GLU A 13 -3.93 10.49 13.03
CA GLU A 13 -4.79 11.58 12.55
C GLU A 13 -4.85 11.64 11.03
N ASP A 14 -3.71 11.50 10.35
CA ASP A 14 -3.62 11.60 8.91
C ASP A 14 -2.62 10.60 8.32
N VAL A 15 -2.89 10.20 7.08
CA VAL A 15 -2.05 9.31 6.29
C VAL A 15 -1.82 10.00 4.95
N LEU A 16 -0.60 10.47 4.71
CA LEU A 16 -0.28 11.22 3.50
C LEU A 16 -0.03 10.30 2.29
N ILE A 17 0.55 9.12 2.53
CA ILE A 17 0.93 8.18 1.47
C ILE A 17 0.54 6.77 1.89
N VAL A 18 -0.13 6.04 0.99
CA VAL A 18 -0.33 4.60 1.12
C VAL A 18 0.36 3.89 -0.04
N CYS A 19 1.29 3.01 0.32
CA CYS A 19 1.99 2.17 -0.63
C CYS A 19 1.22 0.85 -0.84
N THR A 20 0.77 0.58 -2.07
CA THR A 20 0.08 -0.67 -2.43
C THR A 20 0.86 -1.41 -3.51
N ASP A 21 0.54 -2.69 -3.72
CA ASP A 21 1.04 -3.53 -4.80
C ASP A 21 0.29 -3.33 -6.13
N GLY A 22 -0.65 -2.37 -6.20
CA GLY A 22 -1.46 -2.08 -7.39
C GLY A 22 -2.89 -2.63 -7.37
N LEU A 23 -3.35 -3.17 -6.23
CA LEU A 23 -4.75 -3.59 -6.08
C LEU A 23 -5.71 -2.40 -6.17
N THR A 24 -6.65 -2.48 -7.13
CA THR A 24 -7.62 -1.42 -7.45
C THR A 24 -8.71 -1.25 -6.40
N SER A 25 -8.88 -2.20 -5.48
CA SER A 25 -9.96 -2.22 -4.47
C SER A 25 -9.61 -1.51 -3.15
N PHE A 26 -8.35 -1.09 -2.96
CA PHE A 26 -7.90 -0.39 -1.75
C PHE A 26 -8.21 1.12 -1.65
N PRO A 27 -8.37 1.91 -2.73
CA PRO A 27 -8.55 3.36 -2.63
C PRO A 27 -9.81 3.77 -1.86
N ASP A 28 -10.96 3.18 -2.17
CA ASP A 28 -12.25 3.66 -1.65
C ASP A 28 -12.38 3.45 -0.14
N PRO A 29 -11.96 2.28 0.41
CA PRO A 29 -11.95 2.08 1.84
C PRO A 29 -11.04 3.05 2.61
N ILE A 30 -9.91 3.43 2.01
CA ILE A 30 -8.96 4.33 2.67
C ILE A 30 -9.49 5.77 2.63
N ARG A 31 -10.07 6.22 1.50
CA ARG A 31 -10.67 7.57 1.38
C ARG A 31 -11.75 7.84 2.42
N ALA A 32 -12.49 6.81 2.83
CA ALA A 32 -13.51 6.94 3.85
C ALA A 32 -12.95 7.27 5.26
N VAL A 33 -11.71 6.86 5.56
CA VAL A 33 -11.08 7.06 6.88
C VAL A 33 -10.09 8.22 6.86
N TYR A 34 -9.28 8.28 5.80
CA TYR A 34 -8.24 9.27 5.54
C TYR A 34 -8.46 9.85 4.13
N PRO A 35 -9.11 11.01 3.96
CA PRO A 35 -9.50 11.51 2.63
C PRO A 35 -8.35 12.11 1.82
N ASN A 36 -7.27 12.56 2.48
CA ASN A 36 -6.20 13.35 1.86
C ASN A 36 -4.98 12.54 1.41
N PHE A 37 -5.01 11.21 1.55
CA PHE A 37 -3.89 10.36 1.18
C PHE A 37 -3.65 10.29 -0.34
N ARG A 38 -2.42 9.97 -0.71
CA ARG A 38 -2.02 9.62 -2.07
C ARG A 38 -1.63 8.15 -2.15
N ILE A 39 -1.97 7.51 -3.27
CA ILE A 39 -1.55 6.14 -3.56
C ILE A 39 -0.21 6.15 -4.27
N GLN A 40 0.71 5.31 -3.81
CA GLN A 40 1.97 5.02 -4.47
C GLN A 40 2.11 3.51 -4.67
N LEU A 41 2.67 3.09 -5.80
CA LEU A 41 3.08 1.70 -5.98
C LEU A 41 4.31 1.43 -5.13
N CYS A 42 4.25 0.37 -4.32
CA CYS A 42 5.32 0.00 -3.43
C CYS A 42 6.54 -0.47 -4.22
N ILE A 43 7.63 0.30 -4.17
CA ILE A 43 8.89 -0.02 -4.87
C ILE A 43 9.45 -1.38 -4.45
N VAL A 44 9.27 -1.79 -3.19
CA VAL A 44 9.70 -3.11 -2.72
C VAL A 44 8.95 -4.23 -3.43
N HIS A 45 7.63 -4.09 -3.60
CA HIS A 45 6.83 -5.04 -4.38
C HIS A 45 7.25 -5.03 -5.86
N MET A 46 7.49 -3.84 -6.44
CA MET A 46 7.98 -3.71 -7.82
C MET A 46 9.33 -4.40 -8.02
N VAL A 47 10.30 -4.16 -7.15
CA VAL A 47 11.64 -4.78 -7.21
C VAL A 47 11.51 -6.29 -7.03
N ARG A 48 10.81 -6.77 -6.01
CA ARG A 48 10.62 -8.21 -5.75
C ARG A 48 9.96 -8.91 -6.94
N ASN A 49 8.94 -8.30 -7.54
CA ASN A 49 8.28 -8.85 -8.71
C ASN A 49 9.22 -8.85 -9.92
N SER A 50 10.06 -7.82 -10.09
CA SER A 50 11.04 -7.74 -11.19
C SER A 50 12.22 -8.71 -11.04
N THR A 51 12.58 -9.09 -9.81
CA THR A 51 13.71 -9.99 -9.53
C THR A 51 13.30 -11.44 -9.34
N LYS A 52 11.99 -11.74 -9.24
CA LYS A 52 11.44 -13.08 -8.94
C LYS A 52 12.00 -14.21 -9.82
N ASN A 53 12.21 -13.94 -11.11
CA ASN A 53 12.72 -14.93 -12.07
C ASN A 53 14.17 -14.69 -12.50
N ARG A 54 14.81 -13.64 -11.99
CA ARG A 54 16.12 -13.16 -12.48
C ARG A 54 17.30 -13.82 -11.78
N ILE A 55 17.07 -14.52 -10.66
CA ILE A 55 18.10 -15.22 -9.88
C ILE A 55 18.32 -16.66 -10.38
N VAL A 56 17.47 -17.18 -11.29
CA VAL A 56 17.57 -18.57 -11.83
C VAL A 56 18.06 -18.60 -13.29
N GLN A 57 18.31 -17.45 -13.94
CA GLN A 57 18.89 -17.38 -15.30
C GLN A 57 20.34 -16.89 -15.31
N ARG A 58 21.10 -17.20 -14.25
CA ARG A 58 22.56 -17.03 -14.20
C ARG A 58 23.23 -18.35 -13.81
N SER A 59 22.99 -19.39 -14.60
CA SER A 59 23.77 -20.64 -14.69
C SER A 59 23.12 -21.53 -15.73
#